data_AF-A0A922YBY6-F1
#
_entry.id   AF-A0A922YBY6-F1
#
_cell.length_a   1.000
_cell.length_b   1.000
_cell.length_c   1.000
_cell.angle_alpha   90.00
_cell.angle_beta   90.00
_cell.angle_gamma   90.00
#
_symmetry.space_group_name_H-M   'P 1'
#
loop_
_entity.id
_entity.type
_entity.pdbx_description
1 polymer ?
#
loop_
_entity_poly.entity_id
_entity_poly.type
_entity_poly.pdbx_seq_one_letter_code
_entity_poly.pdbx_strand_id
1 'polypeptide(L)'
;MAGRLLFEVFIFSLPFLVFGIYTLATRSAEEAGKRKWPIQMLFAIGLGLATIAWFVLIALEPRERDMCVEPARFENGQLIPQRTYPCERHTEDVGLQRGRLTPPAKPAETPPADDPS
;
A
#
# COMPACT_ATOMS: atom_id res chain seq x y z
N MET A 1 28.43 6.19 3.08
CA MET A 1 28.06 7.62 3.09
C MET A 1 28.07 8.22 1.68
N ALA A 2 29.19 8.22 0.95
CA ALA A 2 29.29 8.85 -0.39
C ALA A 2 28.28 8.34 -1.45
N GLY A 3 27.98 7.03 -1.46
CA GLY A 3 27.02 6.46 -2.41
C GLY A 3 25.58 6.95 -2.22
N ARG A 4 25.16 7.23 -0.98
CA ARG A 4 23.83 7.78 -0.69
C ARG A 4 23.69 9.21 -1.23
N LEU A 5 24.75 10.01 -1.05
CA LEU A 5 24.78 11.39 -1.53
C LEU A 5 24.70 11.46 -3.06
N LEU A 6 25.45 10.59 -3.77
CA LEU A 6 25.39 10.50 -5.22
C LEU A 6 24.00 10.09 -5.72
N PHE A 7 23.35 9.14 -5.03
CA PHE A 7 22.00 8.70 -5.37
C PHE A 7 20.95 9.79 -5.15
N GLU A 8 21.02 10.52 -4.03
CA GLU A 8 20.14 11.66 -3.75
C GLU A 8 20.32 12.77 -4.79
N VAL A 9 21.57 13.13 -5.14
CA VAL A 9 21.85 14.15 -6.16
C VAL A 9 21.39 13.69 -7.55
N PHE A 10 21.56 12.41 -7.87
CA PHE A 10 21.11 11.85 -9.14
C PHE A 10 19.59 11.92 -9.28
N ILE A 11 18.83 11.50 -8.26
CA ILE A 11 17.38 11.58 -8.28
C ILE A 11 16.91 13.03 -8.29
N PHE A 12 17.55 13.91 -7.50
CA PHE A 12 17.21 15.32 -7.47
C PHE A 12 17.47 16.04 -8.81
N SER A 13 18.52 15.67 -9.53
CA SER A 13 18.86 16.25 -10.83
C SER A 13 18.05 15.67 -12.00
N LEU A 14 17.41 14.53 -11.82
CA LEU A 14 16.63 13.83 -12.83
C LEU A 14 15.52 14.68 -13.50
N PRO A 15 14.64 15.41 -12.78
CA PRO A 15 13.66 16.28 -13.42
C PRO A 15 14.30 17.39 -14.27
N PHE A 16 15.42 17.94 -13.81
CA PHE A 16 16.16 18.97 -14.54
C PHE A 16 16.86 18.41 -15.78
N LEU A 17 17.40 17.18 -15.71
CA LEU A 17 17.99 16.49 -16.84
C LEU A 17 16.95 16.17 -17.89
N VAL A 18 15.79 15.63 -17.51
CA VAL A 18 14.70 15.33 -18.43
C VAL A 18 14.19 16.62 -19.09
N PHE A 19 13.97 17.68 -18.31
CA PHE A 19 13.54 18.97 -18.83
C PHE A 19 14.61 19.61 -19.74
N GLY A 20 15.88 19.49 -19.37
CA GLY A 20 17.02 19.96 -20.16
C GLY A 20 17.12 19.24 -21.50
N ILE A 21 17.03 17.92 -21.51
CA ILE A 21 17.05 17.11 -22.74
C ILE A 21 15.83 17.43 -23.60
N TYR A 22 14.64 17.56 -23.00
CA TYR A 22 13.42 17.94 -23.71
C TYR A 22 13.53 19.33 -24.36
N THR A 23 14.04 20.32 -23.64
CA THR A 23 14.23 21.69 -24.15
C THR A 23 15.32 21.74 -25.23
N LEU A 24 16.42 21.00 -25.08
CA LEU A 24 17.47 20.92 -26.09
C LEU A 24 16.97 20.24 -27.38
N ALA A 25 16.22 19.14 -27.24
CA ALA A 25 15.63 18.43 -28.36
C ALA A 25 14.59 19.31 -29.10
N THR A 26 13.78 20.05 -28.36
CA THR A 26 12.76 20.93 -28.96
C THR A 26 13.35 22.19 -29.61
N ARG A 27 14.39 22.79 -29.01
CA ARG A 27 15.11 23.94 -29.62
C ARG A 27 15.87 23.57 -30.88
N SER A 28 16.55 22.43 -30.90
CA SER A 28 17.26 21.95 -32.11
C SER A 28 16.30 21.65 -33.27
N ALA A 29 15.05 21.27 -32.98
CA ALA A 29 14.00 21.11 -34.00
C ALA A 29 13.47 22.44 -34.55
N GLU A 30 13.48 23.53 -33.76
CA GLU A 30 13.08 24.87 -34.22
C GLU A 30 14.14 25.52 -35.11
N GLU A 31 15.42 25.39 -34.77
CA GLU A 31 16.54 25.94 -35.56
C GLU A 31 16.71 25.21 -36.92
N ALA A 32 16.34 23.93 -37.00
CA ALA A 32 16.45 23.13 -38.22
C ALA A 32 15.25 23.22 -39.17
N GLY A 33 14.19 23.98 -38.83
CA GLY A 33 12.94 24.03 -39.63
C GLY A 33 12.23 22.67 -39.75
N LYS A 34 12.64 21.66 -38.98
CA LYS A 34 12.13 20.29 -39.06
C LYS A 34 10.98 20.10 -38.06
N ARG A 35 9.77 20.10 -38.62
CA ARG A 35 8.48 19.59 -38.10
C ARG A 35 8.58 18.92 -36.71
N LYS A 36 8.05 19.59 -35.69
CA LYS A 36 8.13 19.28 -34.24
C LYS A 36 7.57 17.90 -33.79
N TRP A 37 6.98 17.14 -34.72
CA TRP A 37 6.19 15.93 -34.46
C TRP A 37 6.99 14.68 -34.02
N PRO A 38 8.22 14.39 -34.50
CA PRO A 38 8.94 13.17 -34.13
C PRO A 38 9.30 13.10 -32.65
N ILE A 39 9.73 14.22 -32.07
CA ILE A 39 10.13 14.28 -30.65
C ILE A 39 8.91 14.20 -29.74
N GLN A 40 7.81 14.89 -30.09
CA GLN A 40 6.54 14.73 -29.38
C GLN A 40 6.02 13.29 -29.45
N MET A 41 6.17 12.61 -30.59
CA MET A 41 5.77 11.22 -30.74
C MET A 41 6.64 10.29 -29.87
N LEU A 42 7.96 10.46 -29.86
CA LEU A 42 8.84 9.69 -28.96
C LEU A 42 8.48 9.92 -27.49
N PHE A 43 8.19 11.16 -27.10
CA PHE A 43 7.79 11.46 -25.72
C PHE A 43 6.44 10.82 -25.38
N ALA A 44 5.46 10.88 -26.28
CA ALA A 44 4.15 10.26 -26.09
C ALA A 44 4.26 8.72 -26.00
N ILE A 45 5.09 8.08 -26.83
CA ILE A 45 5.36 6.65 -26.78
C ILE A 45 6.05 6.29 -25.46
N GLY A 46 7.08 7.05 -25.07
CA GLY A 46 7.80 6.83 -23.81
C GLY A 46 6.88 6.96 -22.60
N LEU A 47 6.03 7.98 -22.59
CA LEU A 47 5.02 8.18 -21.55
C LEU A 47 4.02 7.01 -21.53
N GLY A 48 3.53 6.58 -22.70
CA GLY A 48 2.60 5.46 -22.81
C GLY A 48 3.19 4.13 -22.34
N LEU A 49 4.44 3.83 -22.70
CA LEU A 49 5.14 2.64 -22.23
C LEU A 49 5.36 2.67 -20.72
N ALA A 50 5.72 3.83 -20.16
CA ALA A 50 5.90 4.00 -18.73
C ALA A 50 4.59 3.78 -17.95
N THR A 51 3.46 4.34 -18.40
CA THR A 51 2.16 4.10 -17.77
C THR A 51 1.73 2.64 -17.88
N ILE A 52 1.89 2.00 -19.04
CA ILE A 52 1.55 0.59 -19.21
C ILE A 52 2.39 -0.28 -18.26
N ALA A 53 3.71 -0.08 -18.21
CA ALA A 53 4.59 -0.81 -17.30
C ALA A 53 4.18 -0.64 -15.84
N TRP A 54 3.79 0.58 -15.44
CA TRP A 54 3.31 0.86 -14.10
C TRP A 54 2.01 0.11 -13.76
N PHE A 55 1.03 0.10 -14.67
CA PHE A 55 -0.21 -0.67 -14.49
C PHE A 55 0.05 -2.18 -14.42
N VAL A 56 0.97 -2.69 -15.25
CA VAL A 56 1.34 -4.11 -15.24
C VAL A 56 1.98 -4.50 -13.90
N LEU A 57 2.88 -3.68 -13.37
CA LEU A 57 3.49 -3.90 -12.05
C LEU A 57 2.43 -3.95 -10.95
N ILE A 58 1.52 -2.98 -10.92
CA ILE A 58 0.42 -2.95 -9.93
C ILE A 58 -0.46 -4.19 -10.03
N ALA A 59 -0.74 -4.67 -11.24
CA ALA A 59 -1.55 -5.86 -11.46
C ALA A 59 -0.85 -7.15 -11.03
N LEU A 60 0.48 -7.20 -11.13
CA LEU A 60 1.30 -8.34 -10.72
C LEU A 60 1.59 -8.37 -9.22
N GLU A 61 1.49 -7.23 -8.53
CA GLU A 61 1.72 -7.13 -7.09
C GLU A 61 0.70 -7.99 -6.32
N PRO A 62 1.12 -9.05 -5.60
CA PRO A 62 0.19 -9.89 -4.86
C PRO A 62 -0.50 -9.07 -3.76
N ARG A 63 -1.81 -8.89 -3.92
CA ARG A 63 -2.67 -8.24 -2.91
C ARG A 63 -2.82 -9.16 -1.70
N GLU A 64 -2.00 -8.98 -0.66
CA GLU A 64 -2.20 -9.61 0.67
C GLU A 64 -3.42 -9.02 1.43
N ARG A 65 -4.51 -8.66 0.73
CA ARG A 65 -5.63 -7.90 1.31
C ARG A 65 -6.51 -8.70 2.29
N ASP A 66 -6.21 -9.98 2.45
CA ASP A 66 -6.91 -10.89 3.35
C ASP A 66 -5.97 -11.45 4.44
N MET A 67 -4.84 -10.78 4.69
CA MET A 67 -3.88 -11.17 5.71
C MET A 67 -3.97 -10.24 6.92
N CYS A 68 -4.28 -10.80 8.09
CA CYS A 68 -4.29 -10.12 9.37
C CYS A 68 -2.91 -10.29 10.02
N VAL A 69 -2.37 -9.20 10.56
CA VAL A 69 -1.06 -9.20 11.23
C VAL A 69 -1.28 -9.13 12.74
N GLU A 70 -0.86 -10.17 13.45
CA GLU A 70 -0.77 -10.16 14.91
C GLU A 70 0.60 -9.61 15.31
N PRO A 71 0.68 -8.44 15.95
CA PRO A 71 1.96 -7.86 16.36
C PRO A 71 2.62 -8.75 17.42
N ALA A 72 3.95 -8.69 17.48
CA ALA A 72 4.69 -9.39 18.52
C ALA A 72 4.25 -8.89 19.91
N ARG A 73 3.91 -9.83 20.80
CA ARG A 73 3.50 -9.51 22.17
C ARG A 73 4.29 -10.34 23.17
N PHE A 74 4.48 -9.76 24.35
CA PHE A 74 5.15 -10.41 25.46
C PHE A 74 4.12 -10.71 26.53
N GLU A 75 3.78 -11.99 26.70
CA GLU A 75 2.78 -12.45 27.66
C GLU A 75 3.39 -13.54 28.54
N ASN A 76 3.18 -13.44 29.85
CA ASN A 76 3.60 -14.45 30.83
C ASN A 76 5.10 -14.86 30.74
N GLY A 77 5.98 -13.90 30.44
CA GLY A 77 7.43 -14.14 30.35
C GLY A 77 7.89 -14.77 29.03
N GLN A 78 6.99 -14.97 28.07
CA GLN A 78 7.29 -15.54 26.76
C GLN A 78 7.05 -14.52 25.65
N LEU A 79 8.00 -14.42 24.72
CA LEU A 79 7.88 -13.60 23.52
C LEU A 79 7.10 -14.38 22.45
N ILE A 80 5.88 -13.93 22.15
CA ILE A 80 5.08 -14.45 21.04
C ILE A 80 5.49 -13.68 19.77
N PRO A 81 6.08 -14.33 18.76
CA PRO A 81 6.53 -13.66 17.54
C PRO A 81 5.35 -13.22 16.68
N GLN A 82 5.59 -12.22 15.84
CA GLN A 82 4.60 -11.72 14.87
C GLN A 82 4.15 -12.86 13.95
N ARG A 83 2.84 -12.98 13.75
CA ARG A 83 2.25 -13.94 12.80
C ARG A 83 1.30 -13.25 11.86
N THR A 84 1.37 -13.66 10.60
CA THR A 84 0.43 -13.26 9.56
C THR A 84 -0.49 -14.44 9.27
N TYR A 85 -1.80 -14.24 9.41
CA TYR A 85 -2.81 -15.29 9.23
C TYR A 85 -3.97 -14.77 8.38
N PRO A 86 -4.71 -15.65 7.66
CA PRO A 86 -5.85 -15.22 6.87
C PRO A 86 -6.94 -14.63 7.79
N CYS A 87 -7.48 -13.45 7.42
CA CYS A 87 -8.58 -12.84 8.16
C CYS A 87 -9.88 -13.59 7.89
N GLU A 88 -10.42 -14.30 8.87
CA GLU A 88 -11.82 -14.74 8.85
C GLU A 88 -12.73 -13.50 8.86
N ARG A 89 -13.37 -13.18 7.73
CA ARG A 89 -14.31 -12.06 7.63
C ARG A 89 -15.70 -12.52 8.04
N HIS A 90 -16.03 -12.30 9.31
CA HIS A 90 -17.38 -12.35 9.82
C HIS A 90 -18.14 -11.10 9.36
N THR A 91 -18.98 -11.23 8.32
CA THR A 91 -19.76 -10.11 7.76
C THR A 91 -20.81 -9.59 8.75
N GLU A 92 -21.16 -10.42 9.72
CA GLU A 92 -22.00 -10.14 10.88
C GLU A 92 -21.37 -9.14 11.87
N ASP A 93 -20.04 -9.00 11.88
CA ASP A 93 -19.32 -8.15 12.84
C ASP A 93 -19.02 -6.74 12.31
N VAL A 94 -19.45 -6.43 11.09
CA VAL A 94 -19.19 -5.14 10.44
C VAL A 94 -20.03 -4.04 11.13
N GLY A 95 -19.35 -3.15 11.86
CA GLY A 95 -19.98 -2.02 12.58
C GLY A 95 -20.07 -2.19 14.10
N LEU A 96 -19.61 -3.33 14.63
CA LEU A 96 -19.51 -3.53 16.09
C LEU A 96 -18.25 -2.85 16.64
N GLN A 97 -18.43 -1.95 17.59
CA GLN A 97 -17.33 -1.34 18.35
C GLN A 97 -16.67 -2.44 19.22
N ARG A 98 -15.36 -2.65 19.02
CA ARG A 98 -14.53 -3.62 19.76
C ARG A 98 -14.46 -3.20 21.23
N GLY A 99 -15.44 -3.63 22.01
CA GLY A 99 -15.66 -3.22 23.40
C GLY A 99 -17.02 -3.63 23.98
N ARG A 100 -18.00 -4.00 23.13
CA ARG A 100 -19.31 -4.55 23.56
C ARG A 100 -19.41 -6.08 23.38
N LEU A 101 -18.29 -6.79 23.45
CA LEU A 101 -18.24 -8.25 23.28
C LEU A 101 -18.36 -9.02 24.62
N THR A 102 -18.74 -8.37 25.72
CA THR A 102 -19.24 -9.09 26.89
C THR A 102 -20.75 -9.26 26.70
N PRO A 103 -21.26 -10.49 26.49
CA PRO A 103 -22.69 -10.73 26.60
C PRO A 103 -23.11 -10.30 28.01
N PRO A 104 -24.24 -9.61 28.20
CA PRO A 104 -24.77 -9.41 29.55
C PRO A 104 -24.91 -10.78 30.21
N ALA A 105 -24.30 -10.93 31.39
CA ALA A 105 -24.41 -12.15 32.18
C ALA A 105 -25.91 -12.49 32.31
N LYS A 106 -26.30 -13.68 31.85
CA LYS A 106 -27.65 -14.22 32.03
C LYS A 106 -27.96 -14.15 33.54
N PRO A 107 -29.08 -13.54 33.98
CA PRO A 107 -29.39 -13.47 35.39
C PRO A 107 -29.40 -14.90 35.97
N ALA A 108 -28.73 -15.08 37.11
CA ALA A 108 -28.69 -16.36 37.80
C ALA A 108 -30.14 -16.80 38.09
N GLU A 109 -30.50 -17.97 37.58
CA GLU A 109 -31.77 -18.62 37.87
C GLU A 109 -31.70 -19.06 39.34
N THR A 110 -32.49 -18.42 40.20
CA THR A 110 -32.61 -18.77 41.62
C THR A 110 -33.07 -20.23 41.73
N PRO A 111 -32.39 -21.09 42.52
CA PRO A 111 -32.85 -22.44 42.77
C PRO A 111 -34.25 -22.42 43.39
N PRO A 112 -35.15 -23.35 43.02
CA PRO A 112 -36.45 -23.45 43.66
C PRO A 112 -36.26 -23.72 45.16
N ALA A 113 -37.01 -22.98 45.99
CA ALA A 113 -37.04 -23.18 47.43
C ALA A 113 -37.51 -24.61 47.74
N ASP A 114 -36.75 -25.30 48.59
CA ASP A 114 -37.20 -26.55 49.21
C ASP A 114 -38.48 -26.27 49.99
N ASP A 115 -39.61 -26.80 49.53
CA ASP A 115 -40.86 -26.85 50.31
C ASP A 115 -40.71 -27.95 51.37
N PRO A 116 -40.80 -27.64 52.68
CA PRO A 116 -40.83 -28.67 53.70
C PRO A 116 -42.28 -29.12 53.96
N SER A 117 -42.43 -30.46 54.02
CA SER A 117 -43.52 -31.25 54.66
C SER A 117 -44.56 -31.87 53.72
#